data_AF-A0A2N7QEX9-F1
#
_entry.id   AF-A0A2N7QEX9-F1
#
_cell.length_a   1.000
_cell.length_b   1.000
_cell.length_c   1.000
_cell.angle_alpha   90.00
_cell.angle_beta   90.00
_cell.angle_gamma   90.00
#
_symmetry.space_group_name_H-M   'P 1'
#
loop_
_entity.id
_entity.type
_entity.pdbx_description
1 polymer ?
#
loop_
_entity_poly.entity_id
_entity_poly.type
_entity_poly.pdbx_seq_one_letter_code
_entity_poly.pdbx_strand_id
1 'polypeptide(L)' 'MRKRSRIITIDDVRFVYENYFKMSVGEIVEKLGISKFQVHKIVHQLRKRGVEIPKKKKISVYDIFVEELKKKGNV' A
#
# COMPACT_ATOMS: atom_id res chain seq x y z
N MET A 1 20.38 17.71 2.87
CA MET A 1 20.31 16.71 1.78
C MET A 1 19.21 15.69 2.09
N ARG A 2 18.28 15.40 1.17
CA ARG A 2 17.38 14.24 1.34
C ARG A 2 18.24 12.97 1.35
N LYS A 3 18.15 12.17 2.41
CA LYS A 3 18.84 10.87 2.52
C LYS A 3 18.45 10.04 1.30
N ARG A 4 19.42 9.54 0.53
CA ARG A 4 19.13 8.69 -0.65
C ARG A 4 18.29 7.51 -0.19
N SER A 5 17.19 7.24 -0.90
CA SER A 5 16.38 6.06 -0.64
C SER A 5 17.21 4.80 -0.87
N ARG A 6 17.05 3.81 0.02
CA ARG A 6 17.69 2.49 -0.06
C ARG A 6 17.43 1.84 -1.43
N ILE A 7 18.41 1.11 -1.96
CA ILE A 7 18.27 0.32 -3.19
C ILE A 7 17.27 -0.83 -2.97
N ILE A 8 16.38 -1.05 -3.94
CA ILE A 8 15.36 -2.12 -3.88
C ILE A 8 16.02 -3.47 -4.20
N THR A 9 15.79 -4.47 -3.37
CA THR A 9 16.26 -5.85 -3.58
C THR A 9 15.14 -6.76 -4.11
N ILE A 10 15.49 -7.99 -4.50
CA ILE A 10 14.50 -9.01 -4.88
C ILE A 10 13.59 -9.37 -3.70
N ASP A 11 14.14 -9.41 -2.48
CA ASP A 11 13.36 -9.69 -1.27
C ASP A 11 12.32 -8.60 -1.00
N ASP A 12 12.65 -7.33 -1.24
CA ASP A 12 11.68 -6.24 -1.14
C ASP A 12 10.53 -6.45 -2.13
N VAL A 13 10.83 -6.87 -3.37
CA VAL A 13 9.82 -7.15 -4.40
C VAL A 13 8.92 -8.32 -3.98
N ARG A 14 9.52 -9.41 -3.51
CA ARG A 14 8.80 -10.60 -3.03
C ARG A 14 7.88 -10.25 -1.86
N PHE A 15 8.42 -9.55 -0.86
CA PHE A 15 7.66 -9.14 0.31
C PHE A 15 6.47 -8.24 -0.07
N VAL A 16 6.68 -7.26 -0.95
CA VAL A 16 5.59 -6.41 -1.44
C VAL A 16 4.53 -7.23 -2.15
N TYR A 17 4.90 -8.15 -3.04
CA TYR A 17 3.94 -8.98 -3.77
C TYR A 17 3.05 -9.81 -2.82
N GLU A 18 3.66 -10.52 -1.86
CA GLU A 18 2.95 -11.42 -0.94
C GLU A 18 2.03 -10.70 0.06
N ASN A 19 2.35 -9.43 0.37
CA ASN A 19 1.69 -8.66 1.43
C ASN A 19 0.90 -7.45 0.92
N TYR A 20 0.97 -7.12 -0.38
CA TYR A 20 0.36 -5.89 -0.89
C TYR A 20 -1.12 -5.80 -0.55
N PHE A 21 -1.88 -6.90 -0.69
CA PHE A 21 -3.31 -6.90 -0.39
C PHE A 21 -3.63 -7.09 1.11
N LYS A 22 -2.72 -7.70 1.87
CA LYS A 22 -2.91 -8.07 3.28
C LYS A 22 -2.61 -6.93 4.25
N MET A 23 -1.68 -6.05 3.87
CA MET A 23 -1.16 -4.99 4.72
C MET A 23 -1.38 -3.63 4.07
N SER A 24 -1.49 -2.57 4.86
CA SER A 24 -1.43 -1.19 4.38
C SER A 24 -0.06 -0.87 3.76
N VAL A 25 0.00 0.16 2.91
CA VAL A 25 1.29 0.62 2.36
C VAL A 25 2.20 1.17 3.46
N GLY A 26 1.62 1.71 4.55
CA GLY A 26 2.36 2.21 5.70
C GLY A 26 3.12 1.10 6.41
N GLU A 27 2.45 -0.01 6.74
CA GLU A 27 3.08 -1.14 7.43
C GLU A 27 4.17 -1.81 6.56
N ILE A 28 3.98 -1.86 5.24
CA ILE A 28 5.02 -2.36 4.31
C ILE A 28 6.26 -1.47 4.36
N VAL A 29 6.07 -0.15 4.40
CA VAL A 29 7.16 0.82 4.51
C VAL A 29 7.91 0.66 5.83
N GLU A 30 7.21 0.48 6.94
CA GLU A 30 7.81 0.25 8.26
C GLU A 30 8.64 -1.03 8.29
N LYS A 31 8.12 -2.13 7.72
CA LYS A 31 8.83 -3.42 7.68
C LYS A 31 10.05 -3.43 6.77
N LEU A 32 9.98 -2.77 5.62
CA LEU A 32 11.07 -2.80 4.61
C LEU A 32 12.06 -1.63 4.73
N GLY A 33 11.69 -0.55 5.43
CA GLY A 33 12.51 0.67 5.49
C GLY A 33 12.67 1.38 4.13
N ILE A 34 11.74 1.17 3.21
CA ILE A 34 11.70 1.83 1.89
C ILE A 34 10.59 2.87 1.84
N SER A 35 10.63 3.80 0.89
CA SER A 35 9.58 4.82 0.77
C SER A 35 8.26 4.26 0.20
N LYS A 36 7.13 4.92 0.50
CA LYS A 36 5.83 4.62 -0.12
C LYS A 36 5.92 4.63 -1.65
N PHE A 37 6.66 5.58 -2.20
CA PHE A 37 6.90 5.68 -3.65
C PHE A 37 7.56 4.42 -4.21
N GLN A 38 8.57 3.87 -3.52
CA GLN A 38 9.22 2.63 -3.95
C GLN A 38 8.26 1.44 -3.91
N VAL A 39 7.43 1.33 -2.87
CA VAL A 39 6.37 0.30 -2.81
C VAL A 39 5.44 0.40 -4.03
N HIS A 40 4.95 1.61 -4.34
CA HIS A 40 4.10 1.82 -5.51
C HIS A 40 4.83 1.53 -6.84
N LYS A 41 6.11 1.89 -6.94
CA LYS A 41 6.94 1.62 -8.11
C LYS A 41 7.09 0.12 -8.32
N ILE A 42 7.33 -0.67 -7.27
CA ILE A 42 7.41 -2.14 -7.35
C ILE A 42 6.11 -2.71 -7.93
N VAL A 43 4.96 -2.35 -7.35
CA VAL A 43 3.65 -2.84 -7.81
C VAL A 43 3.38 -2.45 -9.26
N HIS A 44 3.72 -1.23 -9.65
CA HIS A 44 3.59 -0.78 -11.02
C HIS A 44 4.48 -1.58 -11.99
N GLN A 45 5.74 -1.83 -11.62
CA GLN A 45 6.67 -2.61 -12.44
C GLN A 45 6.24 -4.07 -12.59
N LEU A 46 5.66 -4.67 -11.55
CA LEU A 46 5.11 -6.02 -11.59
C LEU A 46 3.89 -6.10 -12.52
N ARG A 47 2.93 -5.17 -12.39
CA ARG A 47 1.76 -5.09 -13.28
C ARG A 47 2.13 -4.90 -14.74
N LYS A 48 3.14 -4.07 -15.03
CA LYS A 48 3.64 -3.86 -16.40
C LYS A 48 4.16 -5.16 -17.03
N ARG A 49 4.59 -6.13 -16.22
CA ARG A 49 5.12 -7.44 -16.64
C ARG A 49 4.06 -8.55 -16.58
N GLY A 50 2.77 -8.20 -16.47
CA GLY A 50 1.67 -9.17 -16.49
C GLY A 50 1.39 -9.83 -15.13
N VAL A 51 2.03 -9.39 -14.04
CA VAL A 51 1.70 -9.91 -12.71
C VAL A 51 0.40 -9.27 -12.23
N GLU A 52 -0.62 -10.09 -12.00
CA GLU A 52 -1.88 -9.64 -11.43
C GLU A 52 -1.70 -9.31 -9.95
N ILE A 53 -1.88 -8.03 -9.61
CA ILE A 53 -1.88 -7.56 -8.23
C ILE A 53 -3.19 -6.79 -8.02
N PRO A 54 -4.11 -7.27 -7.17
CA PRO A 54 -5.40 -6.62 -6.97
C PRO A 54 -5.22 -5.18 -6.48
N LYS A 55 -6.14 -4.30 -6.89
CA LYS A 55 -6.18 -2.93 -6.37
C LYS A 55 -6.78 -2.94 -4.98
N LYS A 56 -6.16 -2.20 -4.05
CA LYS A 56 -6.80 -1.90 -2.76
C LYS A 56 -8.06 -1.09 -3.02
N LYS A 57 -9.16 -1.45 -2.35
CA LYS A 57 -10.37 -0.64 -2.37
C LYS A 57 -10.05 0.70 -1.72
N LYS A 58 -10.31 1.80 -2.44
CA LYS A 58 -10.16 3.13 -1.89
C LYS A 58 -11.42 3.42 -1.10
N ILE A 59 -11.34 3.35 0.23
CA ILE A 59 -12.43 3.77 1.11
C ILE A 59 -12.29 5.27 1.29
N SER A 60 -13.35 6.03 1.03
CA SER A 60 -13.36 7.46 1.30
C SER A 60 -13.40 7.71 2.80
N VAL A 61 -12.67 8.72 3.29
CA VAL A 61 -12.80 9.16 4.69
C VAL A 61 -14.23 9.58 5.03
N TYR A 62 -14.96 10.10 4.03
CA TYR A 62 -16.37 10.44 4.19
C TYR A 62 -17.24 9.20 4.31
N ASP A 63 -16.96 8.11 3.58
CA ASP A 63 -17.74 6.87 3.69
C ASP A 63 -17.57 6.27 5.10
N ILE A 64 -16.35 6.28 5.62
CA ILE A 64 -16.05 5.85 7.00
C ILE A 64 -16.84 6.69 8.00
N PHE A 65 -16.82 8.01 7.84
CA PHE A 65 -17.53 8.92 8.73
C PHE A 65 -19.05 8.75 8.65
N VAL A 66 -19.61 8.54 7.47
CA VAL A 66 -21.04 8.23 7.28
C VAL A 66 -21.41 6.92 7.98
N GLU A 67 -20.58 5.87 7.89
CA GLU A 67 -20.79 4.63 8.64
C GLU A 67 -20.74 4.85 10.16
N GLU A 68 -19.84 5.71 10.65
CA GLU A 68 -19.81 6.09 12.06
C GLU A 68 -21.09 6.82 12.51
N LEU A 69 -21.64 7.71 11.68
CA LEU A 69 -22.90 8.40 11.97
C LEU A 69 -24.09 7.43 12.03
N LYS A 70 -24.17 6.48 11.09
CA LYS A 70 -25.19 5.42 11.10
C LYS A 70 -25.12 4.57 12.38
N LYS A 71 -23.90 4.19 12.81
CA LYS A 71 -23.71 3.43 14.06
C LYS A 71 -24.12 4.20 15.31
N LYS A 72 -24.04 5.54 15.27
CA LYS A 72 -24.46 6.43 16.37
C LYS A 72 -25.95 6.79 16.33
N GLY A 73 -26.70 6.31 15.34
CA GLY A 73 -28.14 6.60 15.19
C GLY A 73 -28.45 8.02 14.74
N ASN A 74 -27.47 8.73 14.18
CA ASN A 74 -27.63 10.11 13.73
C ASN A 74 -28.11 10.21 12.27
N VAL A 75 -28.16 9.10 11.53
CA VAL A 75 -28.64 8.94 10.15
C VAL A 75 -29.16 7.51 9.96
#